data_AF-A0A359MTG0-F1
#
_entry.id   AF-A0A359MTG0-F1
#
_cell.length_a   1.000
_cell.length_b   1.000
_cell.length_c   1.000
_cell.angle_alpha   90.00
_cell.angle_beta   90.00
_cell.angle_gamma   90.00
#
_symmetry.space_group_name_H-M   'P 1'
#
loop_
_entity.id
_entity.type
_entity.pdbx_description
1 polymer ?
#
loop_
_entity_poly.entity_id
_entity_poly.type
_entity_poly.pdbx_seq_one_letter_code
_entity_poly.pdbx_strand_id
1 'polypeptide(L)' 'GLEDLHKLPFTTKQDLRDNYPFGLFAVPQSEIVRVHASSGTTGKATVVGYTRRDIEIWQECVARVLSMAGIGP' A
#
# COMPACT_ATOMS: atom_id res chain seq x y z
N GLY A 1 17.93 9.14 13.92
CA GLY A 1 17.46 8.29 12.82
C GLY A 1 16.12 7.66 13.14
N LEU A 2 16.09 6.40 13.58
CA LEU A 2 14.86 5.67 13.93
C LEU A 2 14.17 6.22 15.19
N GLU A 3 14.96 6.69 16.15
CA GLU A 3 14.53 7.33 17.38
C GLU A 3 13.70 8.60 17.14
N ASP A 4 13.84 9.22 15.97
CA ASP A 4 13.14 10.45 15.59
C ASP A 4 11.78 10.18 14.91
N LEU A 5 11.42 8.94 14.62
CA LEU A 5 10.21 8.61 13.86
C LEU A 5 8.93 9.19 14.48
N HIS A 6 8.90 9.26 15.82
CA HIS A 6 7.78 9.83 16.58
C HIS A 6 7.54 11.33 16.32
N LYS A 7 8.49 12.03 15.69
CA LYS A 7 8.38 13.44 15.34
C LYS A 7 7.58 13.68 14.05
N LEU A 8 7.38 12.65 13.22
CA LEU A 8 6.58 12.74 12.00
C LEU A 8 5.07 12.76 12.33
N PRO A 9 4.26 13.47 11.53
CA PRO A 9 2.81 13.43 11.70
C PRO A 9 2.25 12.06 11.32
N PHE A 10 1.10 11.72 11.89
CA PHE A 10 0.37 10.52 11.50
C PHE A 10 -0.37 10.71 10.18
N THR A 11 -0.50 9.62 9.43
CA THR A 11 -1.47 9.49 8.33
C THR A 11 -2.65 8.65 8.82
N THR A 12 -3.86 9.13 8.59
CA THR A 12 -5.12 8.52 9.00
C THR A 12 -5.93 8.04 7.80
N LYS A 13 -6.96 7.24 8.06
CA LYS A 13 -7.91 6.81 7.01
C LYS A 13 -8.65 7.99 6.37
N GLN A 14 -8.79 9.12 7.07
CA GLN A 14 -9.45 10.29 6.52
C GLN A 14 -8.60 10.95 5.43
N ASP A 15 -7.28 11.04 5.63
CA ASP A 15 -6.36 11.60 4.64
C ASP A 15 -6.45 10.85 3.29
N LEU A 16 -6.60 9.52 3.33
CA LEU A 16 -6.80 8.70 2.12
C LEU A 16 -8.15 8.95 1.44
N ARG A 17 -9.20 9.29 2.20
CA ARG A 17 -10.53 9.57 1.64
C ARG A 17 -10.60 10.96 1.01
N ASP A 18 -9.96 11.95 1.62
CA ASP A 18 -9.93 13.33 1.15
C ASP A 18 -9.14 13.47 -0.16
N ASN A 19 -8.17 12.59 -0.38
CA ASN A 19 -7.33 12.54 -1.58
C ASN A 19 -7.77 11.50 -2.62
N TYR A 20 -9.02 11.04 -2.54
CA TYR A 20 -9.55 10.05 -3.47
C TYR A 20 -9.58 10.58 -4.93
N PRO A 21 -9.31 9.75 -5.95
CA PRO A 21 -8.87 8.35 -5.85
C PRO A 21 -7.35 8.19 -5.78
N PHE A 22 -6.59 9.15 -6.29
CA PHE A 22 -5.16 8.97 -6.59
C PHE A 22 -4.28 10.12 -6.08
N GLY A 23 -4.82 11.03 -5.26
CA GLY A 23 -4.13 12.25 -4.82
C GLY A 23 -2.90 12.00 -3.94
N LEU A 24 -2.75 10.80 -3.40
CA LEU A 24 -1.58 10.39 -2.60
C LEU A 24 -0.56 9.57 -3.40
N PHE A 25 -0.73 9.42 -4.72
CA PHE A 25 0.30 8.76 -5.52
C PHE A 25 1.54 9.64 -5.63
N ALA A 26 2.71 9.06 -5.38
CA ALA A 26 4.00 9.74 -5.45
C ALA A 26 4.71 9.58 -6.82
N VAL A 27 4.03 8.94 -7.78
CA VAL A 27 4.51 8.72 -9.16
C VAL A 27 3.38 9.00 -10.15
N PRO A 28 3.69 9.30 -11.42
CA PRO A 28 2.67 9.41 -12.48
C PRO A 28 1.82 8.14 -12.59
N GLN A 29 0.54 8.28 -12.91
CA GLN A 29 -0.36 7.13 -13.07
C GLN A 29 0.11 6.12 -14.14
N SER A 30 0.89 6.56 -15.13
CA SER A 30 1.50 5.68 -16.15
C SER A 30 2.46 4.64 -15.57
N GLU A 31 2.98 4.85 -14.36
CA GLU A 31 3.87 3.91 -13.67
C GLU A 31 3.11 2.95 -12.73
N ILE A 32 1.82 3.20 -12.51
CA ILE A 32 0.95 2.38 -11.66
C ILE A 32 0.44 1.20 -12.48
N VAL A 33 0.85 -0.02 -12.11
CA VAL A 33 0.49 -1.26 -12.81
C VAL A 33 -0.64 -2.03 -12.12
N ARG A 34 -1.04 -1.59 -10.91
CA ARG A 34 -2.12 -2.21 -10.12
C ARG A 34 -2.81 -1.16 -9.27
N VAL A 35 -4.14 -1.20 -9.25
CA VAL A 35 -4.97 -0.47 -8.28
C VAL A 35 -5.79 -1.46 -7.48
N HIS A 36 -5.77 -1.34 -6.15
CA HIS A 36 -6.67 -2.06 -5.25
C HIS A 36 -7.46 -1.08 -4.39
N ALA A 37 -8.61 -1.51 -3.89
CA ALA A 37 -9.44 -0.73 -2.97
C ALA A 37 -9.74 -1.55 -1.71
N SER A 38 -9.81 -0.88 -0.58
CA SER A 38 -10.32 -1.48 0.66
C SER A 38 -11.80 -1.85 0.52
N SER A 39 -12.30 -2.74 1.37
CA SER A 39 -13.71 -3.17 1.38
C SER A 39 -14.72 -2.06 1.69
N GLY A 40 -14.31 -0.87 2.16
CA GLY A 40 -15.22 0.26 2.36
C GLY A 40 -16.29 0.05 3.43
N THR A 41 -16.08 -0.85 4.39
CA THR A 41 -17.12 -1.20 5.40
C THR A 41 -17.58 -0.01 6.25
N THR A 42 -16.77 1.04 6.37
CA THR A 42 -17.04 2.25 7.14
C THR A 42 -17.12 3.49 6.24
N GLY A 43 -17.66 3.36 5.02
CA GLY A 43 -17.83 4.45 4.04
C GLY A 43 -17.00 4.28 2.77
N LYS A 44 -16.70 5.39 2.08
CA LYS A 44 -15.98 5.36 0.79
C LYS A 44 -14.68 4.55 0.90
N ALA A 45 -14.52 3.58 0.01
CA ALA A 45 -13.32 2.76 -0.07
C ALA A 45 -12.09 3.63 -0.34
N THR A 46 -11.01 3.37 0.40
CA THR A 46 -9.71 3.98 0.12
C THR A 46 -9.01 3.20 -0.99
N VAL A 47 -8.36 3.92 -1.89
CA VAL A 47 -7.69 3.38 -3.07
C VAL A 47 -6.17 3.41 -2.86
N VAL A 48 -5.50 2.36 -3.31
CA VAL A 48 -4.03 2.24 -3.30
C VAL A 48 -3.54 1.81 -4.68
N GLY A 49 -2.39 2.34 -5.07
CA GLY A 49 -1.72 2.04 -6.34
C GLY A 49 -0.34 1.44 -6.09
N TYR A 50 0.09 0.58 -7.00
CA TYR A 50 1.39 -0.08 -6.93
C TYR A 50 2.13 0.04 -8.26
N THR A 51 3.40 0.42 -8.19
CA THR A 51 4.34 0.29 -9.30
C THR A 51 4.71 -1.17 -9.53
N ARG A 52 5.41 -1.45 -10.63
CA ARG A 52 5.95 -2.79 -10.88
C ARG A 52 6.86 -3.27 -9.74
N ARG A 53 7.73 -2.39 -9.24
CA ARG A 53 8.64 -2.68 -8.14
C ARG A 53 7.91 -2.99 -6.84
N ASP A 54 6.82 -2.27 -6.55
CA ASP A 54 6.03 -2.53 -5.34
C ASP A 54 5.38 -3.93 -5.39
N ILE A 55 4.95 -4.37 -6.57
CA ILE A 55 4.41 -5.73 -6.75
C ILE A 55 5.49 -6.80 -6.55
N GLU A 56 6.70 -6.58 -7.06
CA GLU A 56 7.83 -7.52 -6.87
C GLU A 56 8.18 -7.68 -5.38
N ILE A 57 8.26 -6.56 -4.65
CA ILE A 57 8.50 -6.56 -3.20
C ILE A 57 7.37 -7.27 -2.47
N TRP A 58 6.11 -6.97 -2.82
CA TRP A 58 4.97 -7.62 -2.19
C TRP A 58 4.95 -9.13 -2.44
N GLN A 59 5.27 -9.57 -3.66
CA GLN A 59 5.41 -10.98 -4.00
C GLN A 59 6.46 -11.68 -3.15
N GLU A 60 7.65 -11.08 -2.98
CA GLU A 60 8.71 -11.64 -2.15
C GLU A 60 8.28 -11.78 -0.68
N CYS A 61 7.64 -10.74 -0.12
CA CYS A 61 7.14 -10.78 1.26
C CYS A 61 6.12 -11.91 1.46
N VAL A 62 5.17 -12.06 0.55
CA VAL A 62 4.15 -13.13 0.64
C VAL A 62 4.78 -14.50 0.44
N ALA A 63 5.66 -14.67 -0.55
CA ALA A 63 6.38 -15.91 -0.77
C ALA A 63 7.17 -16.33 0.48
N ARG A 64 7.88 -15.40 1.13
CA ARG A 64 8.63 -15.66 2.37
C ARG A 64 7.73 -16.19 3.49
N VAL A 65 6.56 -15.58 3.69
CA VAL A 65 5.60 -16.04 4.72
C VAL A 65 5.05 -17.43 4.39
N LEU A 66 4.73 -17.69 3.12
CA LEU A 66 4.25 -19.00 2.67
C LEU A 66 5.34 -20.08 2.82
N SER A 67 6.58 -19.80 2.43
CA SER A 67 7.69 -20.74 2.60
C SER A 67 7.96 -21.07 4.06
N MET A 68 7.88 -20.08 4.97
CA MET A 68 7.97 -20.33 6.41
C MET A 68 6.81 -21.19 6.95
N ALA A 69 5.65 -21.16 6.29
CA ALA A 69 4.52 -22.03 6.60
C ALA A 69 4.60 -23.41 5.91
N GLY A 70 5.72 -23.72 5.23
CA GLY A 70 5.90 -24.99 4.49
C GLY A 70 5.14 -25.04 3.15
N ILE A 71 4.68 -23.90 2.64
CA ILE A 71 3.99 -23.79 1.35
C ILE A 71 5.01 -23.33 0.31
N GLY A 72 5.36 -24.24 -0.60
CA GLY A 72 6.35 -24.06 -1.66
C GLY A 72 6.76 -25.43 -2.21
N PRO A 73 7.61 -25.48 -3.26
CA PRO A 73 8.30 -26.71 -3.61
C PRO A 73 9.14 -27.25 -2.45
#